data_AF-T2CA17-F1
#
_entry.id   AF-T2CA17-F1
#
_cell.length_a   1.000
_cell.length_b   1.000
_cell.length_c   1.000
_cell.angle_alpha   90.00
_cell.angle_beta   90.00
_cell.angle_gamma   90.00
#
_symmetry.space_group_name_H-M   'P 1'
#
loop_
_entity.id
_entity.type
_entity.pdbx_description
1 polymer ?
#
loop_
_entity_poly.entity_id
_entity_poly.type
_entity_poly.pdbx_seq_one_letter_code
_entity_poly.pdbx_strand_id
1 'polypeptide(L)' 'RSVLRYGRVVGKRKTLIFHLGKSGEGGRTNWVMYEQVISVDTQLDGVVRDSYVLCKIFEKSGLGPQNGEQYGA' A
#
# COMPACT_ATOMS: atom_id res chain seq x y z
N ARG A 1 -2.36 6.57 -4.44
CA ARG A 1 -2.90 7.75 -3.69
C ARG A 1 -1.75 8.45 -2.98
N SER A 2 -1.67 9.78 -2.99
CA SER A 2 -0.64 10.51 -2.22
C SER A 2 -0.95 10.48 -0.72
N VAL A 3 0.09 10.42 0.11
CA VAL A 3 -0.03 10.56 1.57
C VAL A 3 0.30 12.00 1.92
N LEU A 4 -0.60 12.67 2.62
CA LEU A 4 -0.45 14.07 3.02
C LEU A 4 -0.20 14.17 4.52
N ARG A 5 0.72 15.06 4.92
CA ARG A 5 0.92 15.49 6.30
C ARG A 5 1.00 17.01 6.31
N TYR A 6 0.08 17.66 7.03
CA TYR A 6 -0.03 19.12 7.08
C TYR A 6 -0.06 19.80 5.69
N GLY A 7 -0.81 19.23 4.74
CA GLY A 7 -0.92 19.76 3.38
C GLY A 7 0.26 19.45 2.45
N ARG A 8 1.35 18.85 2.95
CA ARG A 8 2.50 18.44 2.14
C ARG A 8 2.43 16.95 1.78
N VAL A 9 2.78 16.61 0.54
CA VAL A 9 2.97 15.22 0.12
C VAL A 9 4.22 14.66 0.80
N VAL A 10 4.03 13.63 1.61
CA VAL A 10 5.10 12.93 2.33
C VAL A 10 5.30 11.51 1.83
N GLY A 11 4.54 11.08 0.82
CA GLY A 11 4.66 9.73 0.30
C GLY A 11 3.55 9.31 -0.65
N LYS A 12 3.58 8.02 -0.99
CA LYS A 12 2.61 7.37 -1.88
C LYS A 12 2.10 6.10 -1.22
N ARG A 13 0.79 5.88 -1.30
CA ARG A 13 0.10 4.63 -0.94
C ARG A 13 -0.34 3.90 -2.21
N LYS A 14 0.02 2.63 -2.34
CA LYS A 14 -0.51 1.69 -3.35
C LYS A 14 -1.38 0.63 -2.67
N THR A 15 -2.35 0.10 -3.41
CA THR A 15 -3.18 -1.02 -2.99
C THR A 15 -2.90 -2.19 -3.92
N LEU A 16 -2.49 -3.31 -3.33
CA LEU A 16 -2.12 -4.53 -4.02
C LEU A 16 -3.05 -5.67 -3.57
N ILE A 17 -3.29 -6.61 -4.47
CA ILE A 17 -4.03 -7.84 -4.19
C ILE A 17 -3.09 -9.00 -4.48
N PHE A 18 -3.03 -9.98 -3.58
CA PHE A 18 -2.24 -11.18 -3.82
C PHE A 18 -3.00 -12.15 -4.72
N HIS A 19 -2.28 -12.74 -5.68
CA HIS A 19 -2.77 -13.80 -6.55
C HIS A 19 -1.93 -15.05 -6.29
N LEU A 20 -2.60 -16.19 -6.12
CA LEU A 20 -1.92 -17.47 -5.93
C LEU A 20 -1.54 -18.04 -7.30
N GLY A 21 -0.26 -18.39 -7.49
CA GLY A 21 0.25 -18.97 -8.73
C GLY A 21 1.01 -17.96 -9.60
N LYS A 22 1.20 -18.31 -10.87
CA LYS A 22 1.97 -17.49 -11.83
C LYS A 22 1.15 -16.32 -12.34
N SER A 23 1.82 -15.21 -12.65
CA SER A 23 1.20 -14.08 -13.34
C SER A 23 0.49 -14.54 -14.63
N GLY A 24 -0.76 -14.10 -14.82
CA GLY A 24 -1.61 -14.47 -15.97
C GLY A 24 -2.50 -15.69 -15.76
N GLU A 25 -2.06 -16.67 -14.95
CA GLU A 25 -2.79 -17.92 -14.71
C GLU A 25 -3.28 -18.07 -13.26
N GLY A 26 -2.80 -17.20 -12.36
CA GLY A 26 -3.04 -17.28 -10.92
C GLY A 26 -4.44 -16.83 -10.47
N GLY A 27 -4.97 -17.55 -9.48
CA GLY A 27 -6.25 -17.24 -8.85
C GLY A 27 -6.15 -16.01 -7.94
N ARG A 28 -7.04 -15.04 -8.15
CA ARG A 28 -7.16 -13.87 -7.27
C ARG A 28 -7.56 -14.30 -5.85
N THR A 29 -6.87 -13.78 -4.84
CA THR A 29 -7.20 -14.06 -3.43
C THR A 29 -7.92 -12.89 -2.75
N ASN A 30 -8.26 -13.09 -1.49
CA ASN A 30 -8.79 -12.06 -0.61
C ASN A 30 -7.70 -11.28 0.16
N TRP A 31 -6.42 -11.61 -0.03
CA TRP A 31 -5.32 -10.91 0.62
C TRP A 31 -5.05 -9.58 -0.06
N VAL A 32 -5.09 -8.51 0.75
CA VAL A 32 -4.85 -7.13 0.34
C VAL A 32 -3.62 -6.61 1.08
N MET A 33 -2.79 -5.86 0.37
CA MET A 33 -1.68 -5.11 0.93
C MET A 33 -1.83 -3.62 0.62
N TYR A 34 -1.67 -2.78 1.65
CA TYR A 34 -1.39 -1.37 1.46
C TYR A 34 0.09 -1.12 1.66
N GLU A 35 0.77 -0.76 0.57
CA GLU A 35 2.16 -0.33 0.57
C GLU A 35 2.19 1.19 0.70
N GLN A 36 2.90 1.71 1.70
CA GLN A 36 3.13 3.13 1.91
C GLN A 36 4.64 3.43 1.84
N VAL A 37 5.02 4.18 0.82
CA VAL A 37 6.38 4.68 0.64
C VAL A 37 6.44 6.10 1.13
N ILE A 38 7.28 6.39 2.12
CA ILE A 38 7.51 7.75 2.60
C ILE A 38 8.61 8.37 1.73
N SER A 39 8.29 9.47 1.07
CA SER A 39 9.28 10.31 0.39
C SER A 39 9.83 11.28 1.43
N VAL A 40 10.89 10.87 2.13
CA VAL A 40 11.72 11.81 2.86
C VAL A 40 12.52 12.57 1.80
N ASP A 41 12.49 13.90 1.81
CA ASP A 41 13.32 14.70 0.90
C ASP A 41 14.78 14.39 1.19
N THR A 42 15.35 13.46 0.41
CA THR A 42 16.75 13.03 0.48
C THR A 42 17.71 14.16 0.10
N GLN A 43 17.20 15.25 -0.48
CA GLN A 43 17.99 16.42 -0.84
C GLN A 43 18.47 17.25 0.36
N LEU A 44 17.84 17.13 1.54
CA LEU A 44 18.20 17.97 2.68
C LEU A 44 19.38 17.42 3.50
N ASP A 45 19.60 16.11 3.53
CA ASP A 45 20.48 15.51 4.54
C ASP A 45 21.71 14.79 3.97
N GLY A 46 21.86 14.61 2.65
CA GLY A 46 23.02 13.92 2.05
C GLY A 46 23.19 12.44 2.47
N VAL A 47 22.29 11.93 3.33
CA VAL A 47 22.27 10.58 3.85
C VAL A 47 21.26 9.77 3.05
N VAL A 48 21.76 8.74 2.37
CA VAL A 48 20.92 7.66 1.83
C VAL A 48 20.33 6.92 3.04
N ARG A 49 19.16 7.35 3.50
CA ARG A 49 18.39 6.59 4.49
C ARG A 49 17.90 5.33 3.79
N ASP A 50 18.16 4.17 4.38
CA ASP A 50 17.62 2.88 3.91
C ASP A 50 16.14 3.04 3.57
N SER A 51 15.77 2.68 2.34
CA SER A 51 14.43 2.92 1.84
C SER A 51 13.47 1.87 2.40
N TYR A 52 12.80 2.19 3.50
CA TYR A 52 11.76 1.34 4.07
C TYR A 52 10.39 1.64 3.46
N VAL A 53 9.53 0.62 3.44
CA VAL A 53 8.10 0.74 3.12
C VAL A 53 7.28 0.24 4.31
N LEU A 54 6.14 0.86 4.56
CA LEU A 54 5.16 0.36 5.52
C LEU A 54 4.11 -0.46 4.79
N CYS A 55 3.94 -1.72 5.20
CA CYS A 55 2.97 -2.65 4.64
C CYS A 55 1.88 -2.99 5.66
N LYS A 56 0.61 -2.77 5.31
CA LYS A 56 -0.55 -3.30 6.04
C LYS A 56 -1.13 -4.46 5.23
N ILE A 57 -1.13 -5.67 5.80
CA ILE A 57 -1.63 -6.89 5.15
C ILE A 57 -2.88 -7.36 5.90
N PHE A 58 -3.93 -7.70 5.16
CA PHE A 58 -5.17 -8.23 5.72
C PHE A 58 -5.92 -9.08 4.69
N GLU A 59 -6.76 -9.98 5.18
CA GLU A 59 -7.64 -10.81 4.35
C GLU A 59 -9.08 -10.29 4.42
N LYS A 60 -9.72 -10.08 3.27
CA LYS A 60 -11.14 -9.69 3.21
C LYS A 60 -12.06 -10.89 3.31
N SER A 61 -13.29 -10.68 3.79
CA SER A 61 -14.29 -11.74 3.97
C SER A 61 -14.91 -12.27 2.65
N GLY A 62 -14.60 -11.72 1.47
CA GLY A 62 -15.14 -12.21 0.19
C GLY A 62 -14.66 -11.53 -1.09
N LEU A 63 -14.98 -12.12 -2.25
CA LEU A 63 -14.62 -11.64 -3.59
C LEU A 63 -15.59 -10.53 -4.08
N GLY A 64 -15.35 -9.27 -3.71
CA GLY A 64 -16.07 -8.12 -4.28
C GLY A 64 -15.76 -6.80 -3.58
N PRO A 65 -16.14 -5.65 -4.15
CA PRO A 65 -16.22 -4.41 -3.39
C PRO A 65 -17.33 -4.57 -2.36
N GLN A 66 -16.97 -4.87 -1.12
CA GLN A 66 -17.90 -4.70 -0.02
C GLN A 66 -18.01 -3.21 0.25
N ASN A 67 -18.90 -2.54 -0.48
CA ASN A 67 -19.33 -1.17 -0.20
C ASN A 67 -20.02 -1.17 1.18
N GLY A 68 -19.24 -1.24 2.27
CA GLY A 68 -19.76 -1.32 3.63
C GLY A 68 -18.77 -1.76 4.70
N GLU A 69 -17.76 -2.57 4.38
CA GLU A 69 -16.68 -2.85 5.34
C GLU A 69 -15.70 -1.67 5.31
N GLN A 70 -15.69 -0.89 6.38
CA GLN A 70 -14.97 0.37 6.51
C GLN A 70 -13.50 0.25 6.10
N TYR A 71 -13.20 0.62 4.85
CA TYR A 71 -11.84 0.90 4.38
C TYR A 71 -11.35 2.21 5.00
N GLY A 72 -11.11 2.23 6.30
CA GLY A 72 -10.85 3.48 7.02
C GLY A 72 -10.41 3.31 8.46
N ALA A 73 -9.16 2.90 8.64
CA ALA A 73 -8.24 3.55 9.57
C ALA A 73 -6.84 3.50 8.95
#